data_AF-A0AAN2CGU9-F1
#
_entry.id   AF-A0AAN2CGU9-F1
#
_cell.length_a   1.000
_cell.length_b   1.000
_cell.length_c   1.000
_cell.angle_alpha   90.00
_cell.angle_beta   90.00
_cell.angle_gamma   90.00
#
_symmetry.space_group_name_H-M   'P 1'
#
loop_
_entity.id
_entity.type
_entity.pdbx_description
1 polymer ?
#
loop_
_entity_poly.entity_id
_entity_poly.type
_entity_poly.pdbx_seq_one_letter_code
_entity_poly.pdbx_strand_id
1 'polypeptide(L)'
;MTESIKYLWMLLCEESSYIFMLMLIVGTAAVMSFFLQRLFVSWWGKSIILIMCIVVAITEVFVFIEPESTYKQIQTNKQNVIYTLKNCRVSAFEAQQAGFLAKAKDAWSCPDGVTRYMDVKYRDKTEVNKLRTEGK
;
A
#
# COMPACT_ATOMS: atom_id res chain seq x y z
N MET A 1 10.79 -7.62 -21.08
CA MET A 1 10.53 -7.22 -19.68
C MET A 1 9.32 -8.02 -19.24
N THR A 2 9.44 -8.88 -18.23
CA THR A 2 8.31 -9.71 -17.77
C THR A 2 7.17 -8.82 -17.24
N GLU A 3 5.91 -9.20 -17.45
CA GLU A 3 4.73 -8.42 -17.03
C GLU A 3 4.81 -8.01 -15.55
N SER A 4 5.36 -8.87 -14.70
CA SER A 4 5.59 -8.62 -13.27
C SER A 4 6.52 -7.43 -13.00
N ILE A 5 7.57 -7.23 -13.81
CA ILE A 5 8.50 -6.10 -13.67
C ILE A 5 7.82 -4.80 -14.09
N LYS A 6 6.97 -4.85 -15.13
CA LYS A 6 6.17 -3.71 -15.57
C LYS A 6 5.20 -3.25 -14.48
N TYR A 7 4.46 -4.18 -13.86
CA TYR A 7 3.57 -3.84 -12.75
C TYR A 7 4.33 -3.34 -11.52
N LEU A 8 5.49 -3.92 -11.20
CA LEU A 8 6.33 -3.43 -10.11
C LEU A 8 6.78 -1.98 -10.36
N TRP A 9 7.19 -1.66 -11.58
CA TRP A 9 7.53 -0.29 -11.95
C TRP A 9 6.34 0.66 -11.80
N MET A 10 5.17 0.28 -12.33
CA MET A 10 3.94 1.09 -12.20
C MET A 10 3.57 1.32 -10.74
N LEU A 11 3.67 0.29 -9.90
CA LEU A 11 3.39 0.36 -8.46
C LEU A 11 4.32 1.36 -7.75
N LEU A 12 5.62 1.34 -8.05
CA LEU A 12 6.60 2.25 -7.46
C LEU A 12 6.37 3.70 -7.88
N CYS A 13 5.93 3.94 -9.11
CA CYS A 13 5.53 5.27 -9.56
C CYS A 13 4.23 5.75 -8.92
N GLU A 14 3.31 4.83 -8.60
CA GLU A 14 1.98 5.14 -8.06
C GLU A 14 2.04 5.50 -6.57
N GLU A 15 2.77 4.72 -5.77
CA GLU A 15 2.88 4.89 -4.32
C GLU A 15 4.33 4.77 -3.83
N SER A 16 4.83 5.84 -3.19
CA SER A 16 6.20 5.90 -2.67
C SER A 16 6.47 4.95 -1.49
N SER A 17 5.43 4.44 -0.82
CA SER A 17 5.52 3.45 0.25
C SER A 17 6.20 2.16 -0.21
N TYR A 18 5.99 1.74 -1.46
CA TYR A 18 6.61 0.53 -2.02
C TYR A 18 8.10 0.71 -2.28
N ILE A 19 8.56 1.94 -2.54
CA ILE A 19 10.00 2.23 -2.64
C ILE A 19 10.65 1.97 -1.27
N PHE A 20 10.02 2.41 -0.18
CA PHE A 20 10.50 2.14 1.17
C PHE A 20 10.50 0.64 1.50
N MET A 21 9.45 -0.10 1.14
CA MET A 21 9.43 -1.57 1.31
C MET A 21 10.56 -2.26 0.52
N LEU A 22 10.82 -1.84 -0.72
CA LEU A 22 11.94 -2.39 -1.50
C LEU A 22 13.29 -2.10 -0.84
N MET A 23 13.50 -0.89 -0.31
CA MET A 23 14.73 -0.58 0.42
C MET A 23 14.90 -1.47 1.65
N LEU A 24 13.81 -1.78 2.37
CA LEU A 24 13.86 -2.70 3.51
C LEU A 24 14.23 -4.13 3.09
N ILE A 25 13.62 -4.66 2.03
CA ILE A 25 13.92 -6.01 1.53
C ILE A 25 15.38 -6.08 1.05
N VAL A 26 15.83 -5.10 0.26
CA VAL A 26 17.22 -5.06 -0.22
C VAL A 26 18.21 -4.87 0.93
N GLY A 27 17.90 -4.00 1.89
CA GLY A 27 18.73 -3.73 3.06
C GLY A 27 18.89 -4.96 3.95
N THR A 28 17.78 -5.66 4.25
CA THR A 28 17.81 -6.90 5.03
C THR A 28 18.59 -8.00 4.31
N ALA A 29 18.37 -8.19 3.00
CA ALA A 29 19.13 -9.15 2.19
C ALA A 29 20.64 -8.84 2.18
N ALA A 30 21.03 -7.57 2.08
CA ALA A 30 22.43 -7.15 2.11
C ALA A 30 23.10 -7.43 3.46
N VAL A 31 22.42 -7.10 4.57
CA VAL A 31 22.91 -7.38 5.92
C VAL A 31 23.04 -8.89 6.14
N MET A 32 22.03 -9.67 5.78
CA MET A 32 22.07 -11.13 5.90
C MET A 32 23.19 -11.74 5.06
N SER A 33 23.37 -11.28 3.82
CA SER A 33 24.45 -11.72 2.94
C SER A 33 25.83 -11.45 3.55
N PHE A 34 26.04 -10.27 4.14
CA PHE A 34 27.30 -9.93 4.82
C PHE A 34 27.62 -10.88 5.98
N PHE A 35 26.64 -11.23 6.81
CA PHE A 35 26.84 -12.18 7.90
C PHE A 35 27.07 -13.61 7.40
N LEU A 36 26.30 -14.07 6.41
CA LEU A 36 26.44 -15.41 5.84
C LEU A 36 27.80 -15.60 5.16
N GLN A 37 28.32 -14.58 4.47
CA GLN A 37 29.64 -14.63 3.86
C GLN A 37 30.79 -14.84 4.86
N ARG A 38 30.63 -14.44 6.13
CA ARG A 38 31.62 -14.68 7.18
C ARG A 38 31.73 -16.16 7.57
N LEU A 39 30.69 -16.96 7.30
CA LEU A 39 30.68 -18.39 7.60
C LEU A 39 31.47 -19.23 6.59
N PHE A 40 31.79 -18.66 5.41
CA PHE A 40 32.51 -19.36 4.35
C PHE A 40 33.92 -18.81 4.19
N VAL A 41 34.92 -19.69 4.31
CA VAL A 41 36.33 -19.32 4.10
C VAL A 41 36.66 -19.24 2.61
N SER A 42 36.06 -20.12 1.80
CA SER A 42 36.34 -20.20 0.36
C SER A 42 35.68 -19.05 -0.42
N TRP A 43 36.41 -18.51 -1.39
CA TRP A 43 35.90 -17.44 -2.25
C TRP A 43 34.72 -17.91 -3.11
N TRP A 44 34.76 -19.15 -3.61
CA TRP A 44 33.65 -19.79 -4.33
C TRP A 44 32.40 -19.94 -3.46
N GLY A 45 32.55 -20.31 -2.19
CA GLY A 45 31.43 -20.40 -1.26
C GLY A 45 30.77 -19.04 -1.03
N LYS A 46 31.57 -17.99 -0.84
CA LYS A 46 31.06 -16.61 -0.70
C LYS A 46 30.27 -16.14 -1.94
N SER A 47 30.75 -16.46 -3.14
CA SER A 47 30.06 -16.12 -4.39
C SER A 47 28.73 -16.84 -4.55
N ILE A 48 28.68 -18.15 -4.24
CA ILE A 48 27.45 -18.95 -4.32
C ILE A 48 26.39 -18.42 -3.35
N ILE A 49 26.79 -18.13 -2.11
CA ILE A 49 25.87 -17.60 -1.08
C ILE A 49 25.32 -16.23 -1.48
N LEU A 50 26.16 -15.35 -2.04
CA LEU A 50 25.71 -14.05 -2.51
C LEU A 50 24.64 -14.17 -3.61
N ILE A 51 24.85 -15.07 -4.58
CA ILE A 51 23.87 -15.34 -5.64
C ILE A 51 22.56 -15.87 -5.05
N MET A 52 22.64 -16.83 -4.11
CA MET A 52 21.46 -17.36 -3.42
C MET A 52 20.69 -16.26 -2.67
N CYS A 53 21.37 -15.39 -1.93
CA CYS A 53 20.73 -14.27 -1.24
C CYS A 53 20.03 -13.30 -2.22
N ILE A 54 20.64 -13.03 -3.38
CA ILE A 54 20.02 -12.19 -4.42
C ILE A 54 18.75 -12.84 -4.96
N VAL A 55 18.80 -14.14 -5.28
CA VAL A 55 17.63 -14.87 -5.78
C VAL A 55 16.50 -14.86 -4.76
N VAL A 56 16.80 -15.14 -3.48
CA VAL A 56 15.81 -15.09 -2.40
C VAL A 56 15.19 -13.70 -2.26
N ALA A 57 16.00 -12.63 -2.26
CA ALA A 57 15.51 -11.26 -2.18
C ALA A 57 14.58 -10.92 -3.36
N ILE A 58 14.92 -11.35 -4.57
CA ILE A 58 14.07 -11.16 -5.75
C ILE A 58 12.74 -11.90 -5.58
N THR A 59 12.77 -13.15 -5.11
CA THR A 59 11.55 -13.94 -4.85
C THR A 59 10.68 -13.29 -3.78
N GLU A 60 11.27 -12.80 -2.69
CA GLU A 60 10.55 -12.09 -1.63
C GLU A 60 9.83 -10.85 -2.17
N VAL A 61 10.47 -10.05 -3.03
CA VAL A 61 9.82 -8.90 -3.66
C VAL A 61 8.55 -9.32 -4.40
N PHE A 62 8.57 -10.40 -5.19
CA PHE A 62 7.40 -10.80 -5.97
C PHE A 62 6.31 -11.49 -5.13
N VAL A 63 6.71 -12.25 -4.10
CA VAL A 63 5.76 -12.96 -3.21
C VAL A 63 5.10 -12.02 -2.22
N PHE A 64 5.84 -11.08 -1.63
CA PHE A 64 5.28 -10.16 -0.63
C PHE A 64 4.51 -9.00 -1.27
N ILE A 65 5.00 -8.47 -2.41
CA ILE A 65 4.38 -7.29 -3.01
C ILE A 65 3.26 -7.69 -3.97
N GLU A 66 3.32 -8.87 -4.60
CA GLU A 66 2.40 -9.31 -5.66
C GLU A 66 2.01 -8.14 -6.59
N PRO A 67 2.98 -7.58 -7.34
CA PRO A 67 2.86 -6.24 -7.91
C PRO A 67 1.63 -6.04 -8.82
N GLU A 68 1.18 -7.09 -9.52
CA GLU A 68 0.02 -7.02 -10.39
C GLU A 68 -1.30 -6.91 -9.61
N SER A 69 -1.55 -7.80 -8.64
CA SER A 69 -2.79 -7.82 -7.85
C SER A 69 -2.90 -6.54 -7.05
N THR A 70 -1.80 -6.15 -6.39
CA THR A 70 -1.70 -4.92 -5.60
C THR A 70 -1.92 -3.67 -6.46
N TYR A 71 -1.29 -3.57 -7.63
CA TYR A 71 -1.49 -2.42 -8.53
C TYR A 71 -2.95 -2.30 -8.99
N LYS A 72 -3.57 -3.42 -9.42
CA LYS A 72 -4.98 -3.46 -9.82
C LYS A 72 -5.90 -3.05 -8.67
N GLN A 73 -5.64 -3.54 -7.46
CA GLN A 73 -6.41 -3.18 -6.27
C GLN A 73 -6.31 -1.68 -5.95
N ILE A 74 -5.12 -1.07 -6.07
CA ILE A 74 -4.94 0.38 -5.87
C ILE A 74 -5.75 1.17 -6.90
N GLN A 75 -5.72 0.78 -8.18
CA GLN A 75 -6.50 1.44 -9.23
C GLN A 75 -8.01 1.33 -8.97
N THR A 76 -8.51 0.14 -8.62
CA THR A 76 -9.92 -0.06 -8.26
C THR A 76 -10.31 0.79 -7.05
N ASN A 77 -9.46 0.85 -6.02
CA ASN A 77 -9.71 1.70 -4.85
C ASN A 77 -9.77 3.19 -5.23
N LYS A 78 -8.88 3.67 -6.11
CA LYS A 78 -8.92 5.05 -6.62
C LYS A 78 -10.22 5.34 -7.37
N GLN A 79 -10.66 4.44 -8.25
CA GLN A 79 -11.93 4.58 -8.95
C GLN A 79 -13.12 4.63 -7.98
N ASN A 80 -13.13 3.75 -6.97
CA ASN A 80 -14.16 3.75 -5.93
C ASN A 80 -14.18 5.06 -5.13
N VAL A 81 -13.01 5.58 -4.78
CA VAL A 81 -12.87 6.88 -4.10
C VAL A 81 -13.42 8.01 -4.98
N ILE A 82 -13.04 8.06 -6.26
CA ILE A 82 -13.52 9.09 -7.19
C ILE A 82 -15.04 8.99 -7.38
N TYR A 83 -15.58 7.78 -7.55
CA TYR A 83 -17.01 7.56 -7.67
C TYR A 83 -17.76 8.03 -6.41
N THR A 84 -17.23 7.67 -5.24
CA THR A 84 -17.84 8.04 -3.95
C THR A 84 -17.83 9.56 -3.74
N LEU A 85 -16.72 10.22 -4.08
CA LEU A 85 -16.61 11.67 -3.98
C LEU A 85 -17.53 12.44 -4.94
N LYS A 86 -17.84 11.86 -6.11
CA LYS A 86 -18.70 12.51 -7.10
C LYS A 86 -20.19 12.31 -6.84
N ASN A 87 -20.57 11.14 -6.34
CA ASN A 87 -21.97 10.71 -6.33
C ASN A 87 -22.54 10.51 -4.93
N CYS A 88 -21.71 10.41 -3.91
CA CYS A 88 -22.14 10.12 -2.55
C CYS A 88 -21.95 11.33 -1.64
N ARG A 89 -22.71 11.34 -0.54
CA ARG A 89 -22.60 12.38 0.49
C ARG A 89 -22.19 11.78 1.81
N VAL A 90 -21.46 12.54 2.62
CA VAL A 90 -21.14 12.14 3.98
C VAL A 90 -22.44 12.04 4.78
N SER A 91 -22.68 10.88 5.38
CA SER A 91 -23.87 10.61 6.19
C SER A 91 -23.57 10.57 7.69
N ALA A 92 -22.38 10.13 8.08
CA ALA A 92 -21.94 10.19 9.47
C ALA A 92 -20.42 10.38 9.57
N PHE A 93 -20.01 11.21 10.52
CA PHE A 93 -18.61 11.51 10.79
C PHE A 93 -18.03 10.50 11.78
N GLU A 94 -16.80 10.05 11.52
CA GLU A 94 -16.06 9.09 12.37
C GLU A 94 -16.87 7.83 12.73
N ALA A 95 -17.79 7.43 11.85
CA ALA A 95 -18.71 6.31 12.03
C ALA A 95 -18.01 4.97 12.26
N GLN A 96 -16.76 4.85 11.80
CA GLN A 96 -15.90 3.71 12.09
C GLN A 96 -14.59 4.21 12.72
N GLN A 97 -14.53 4.17 14.04
CA GLN A 97 -13.26 4.25 14.77
C GLN A 97 -12.52 2.93 14.56
N ALA A 98 -11.40 3.01 13.86
CA ALA A 98 -10.47 1.90 13.80
C ALA A 98 -9.45 2.09 14.95
N GLY A 99 -8.95 0.98 15.52
CA GLY A 99 -8.20 0.96 16.80
C GLY A 99 -6.93 1.82 16.84
N PHE A 100 -6.10 1.66 17.88
CA PHE A 100 -4.97 2.56 18.25
C PHE A 100 -4.06 3.10 17.12
N LEU A 101 -3.93 2.41 15.98
CA LEU A 101 -3.11 2.83 14.82
C LEU A 101 -3.91 3.24 13.57
N ALA A 102 -5.24 3.08 13.58
CA ALA A 102 -6.06 3.21 12.39
C ALA A 102 -6.91 4.49 12.46
N LYS A 103 -6.96 5.21 11.35
CA LYS A 103 -7.68 6.47 11.27
C LYS A 103 -9.19 6.24 11.31
N ALA A 104 -9.90 7.16 11.95
CA ALA A 104 -11.35 7.23 11.86
C ALA A 104 -11.79 7.30 10.40
N LYS A 105 -12.93 6.69 10.09
CA LYS A 105 -13.54 6.76 8.77
C LYS A 105 -14.93 7.34 8.87
N ASP A 106 -15.26 8.18 7.91
CA ASP A 106 -16.59 8.74 7.70
C ASP A 106 -17.42 7.75 6.88
N ALA A 107 -18.71 7.68 7.20
CA ALA A 107 -19.70 6.97 6.40
C ALA A 107 -20.19 7.88 5.28
N TRP A 108 -20.24 7.35 4.06
CA TRP A 108 -20.72 8.01 2.86
C TRP A 108 -21.91 7.22 2.31
N SER A 109 -23.06 7.88 2.20
CA SER A 109 -24.25 7.30 1.62
C SER A 109 -24.31 7.61 0.13
N CYS A 110 -24.42 6.55 -0.65
CA CYS A 110 -24.40 6.58 -2.10
C CYS A 110 -25.79 6.29 -2.68
N PRO A 111 -26.07 6.73 -3.93
CA PRO A 111 -27.38 6.57 -4.57
C PRO A 111 -27.75 5.11 -4.88
N ASP A 112 -26.78 4.20 -4.83
CA ASP A 112 -26.96 2.76 -4.92
C ASP A 112 -27.44 2.12 -3.60
N GLY A 113 -27.68 2.92 -2.55
CA GLY A 113 -28.13 2.45 -1.24
C GLY A 113 -27.02 1.84 -0.38
N VAL A 114 -25.78 1.80 -0.87
CA VAL A 114 -24.64 1.24 -0.15
C VAL A 114 -23.91 2.34 0.62
N THR A 115 -23.69 2.11 1.91
CA THR A 115 -22.85 3.00 2.73
C THR A 115 -21.39 2.59 2.60
N ARG A 116 -20.52 3.51 2.18
CA ARG A 116 -19.08 3.31 2.02
C ARG A 116 -18.31 4.05 3.11
N TYR A 117 -17.26 3.45 3.64
CA TYR A 117 -16.45 4.06 4.71
C TYR A 117 -15.13 4.59 4.14
N MET A 118 -14.92 5.90 4.22
CA MET A 118 -13.72 6.57 3.69
C MET A 118 -12.97 7.34 4.76
N ASP A 119 -11.66 7.45 4.59
CA ASP A 119 -10.78 8.22 5.48
C ASP A 119 -11.22 9.70 5.51
N VAL A 120 -11.19 10.30 6.71
CA VAL A 120 -11.53 11.72 6.95
C VAL A 120 -10.75 12.66 6.04
N LYS A 121 -9.57 12.27 5.54
CA LYS A 121 -8.78 13.08 4.58
C LYS A 121 -9.52 13.44 3.28
N TYR A 122 -10.56 12.68 2.91
CA TYR A 122 -11.33 12.90 1.68
C TYR A 122 -12.54 13.83 1.86
N ARG A 123 -12.79 14.26 3.10
CA ARG A 123 -13.89 15.14 3.47
C ARG A 123 -13.64 16.56 2.92
N ASP A 124 -14.63 17.12 2.22
CA ASP A 124 -14.58 18.53 1.84
C ASP A 124 -14.85 19.41 3.07
N LYS A 125 -13.92 20.32 3.39
CA LYS A 125 -14.01 21.20 4.58
C LYS A 125 -15.27 22.09 4.53
N THR A 126 -15.78 22.38 3.34
CA THR A 126 -17.00 23.18 3.14
C THR A 126 -18.27 22.43 3.54
N GLU A 127 -18.40 21.13 3.25
CA GLU A 127 -19.56 20.33 3.65
C GLU A 127 -19.60 20.02 5.14
N VAL A 128 -18.43 19.94 5.79
CA VAL A 128 -18.32 19.78 7.26
C VAL A 128 -18.99 20.92 7.99
N ASN A 129 -18.78 22.14 7.52
CA ASN A 129 -19.32 23.33 8.16
C ASN A 129 -20.85 23.36 8.07
N LYS A 130 -21.43 22.92 6.94
CA LYS A 130 -22.90 22.81 6.77
C LYS A 130 -23.52 21.77 7.69
N LEU A 131 -22.98 20.54 7.71
CA LEU A 131 -23.50 19.46 8.55
C LEU A 131 -23.33 19.75 10.05
N ARG A 132 -22.29 20.50 10.44
CA ARG A 132 -22.09 20.95 11.82
C ARG A 132 -23.06 22.05 12.24
N THR A 133 -23.56 22.86 11.31
CA THR A 133 -24.56 23.90 11.57
C THR A 133 -26.00 23.39 11.53
N GLU A 134 -26.28 22.34 10.76
CA GLU A 134 -27.62 21.73 10.64
C GLU A 134 -27.91 20.70 11.75
N GLY A 135 -26.89 20.18 12.41
CA GLY A 135 -27.01 19.26 13.56
C GLY A 135 -27.12 19.94 14.94
N LYS A 136 -27.49 21.23 14.99
CA LYS A 136 -27.72 21.98 16.24
C LYS A 136 -29.19 22.35 16.41
#